data_AF-A0A7C3LKV9-F1
#
_entry.id   AF-A0A7C3LKV9-F1
#
_cell.length_a   1.000
_cell.length_b   1.000
_cell.length_c   1.000
_cell.angle_alpha   90.00
_cell.angle_beta   90.00
_cell.angle_gamma   90.00
#
_symmetry.space_group_name_H-M   'P 1'
#
loop_
_entity.id
_entity.type
_entity.pdbx_description
1 polymer ?
#
loop_
_entity_poly.entity_id
_entity_poly.type
_entity_poly.pdbx_seq_one_letter_code
_entity_poly.pdbx_strand_id
1 'polypeptide(L)'
;GKIEWLATVLVPSIGIGLILLLPFIDRSQDRYYAKRAMPLGIMFIMVLDIVILTLISNISTVPQDEWTILEKLSAWLQPYVGLVIPGVVMVAVIVLAKFFKNTSWQLIAWITGVGSILMIALTIAILAFAPPSEVVETEVAETLVDQIFAGQDLYALHCVECHGDDGKVAVIEGVEGLEGKSISPINSRDVLYTVNDASMAEIIAYGRPDSGMPPFGKMYNPEGLSKSEIDNIVIFMRYMWDDRFELPAEALKPLFPPLADGEVPSYDVHIAPIVKRYCISCHRAGKDNNEYLMTTYEEILTTGDNKEKNIIAGSPESYFLQVIQGHAIMDPANPNEELIGVMPPKTTLKPNVIDAFVRWILSGMPRTAEEAAALFIPPLMEPTPTPAP
;
A
#
# COMPACT_ATOMS: atom_id res chain seq x y z
N GLY A 1 -17.18 -8.96 9.79
CA GLY A 1 -17.96 -10.22 9.77
C GLY A 1 -18.29 -10.70 11.18
N LYS A 2 -19.39 -11.44 11.38
CA LYS A 2 -19.81 -11.95 12.72
C LYS A 2 -18.72 -12.77 13.44
N ILE A 3 -17.84 -13.44 12.68
CA ILE A 3 -16.71 -14.22 13.20
C ILE A 3 -15.58 -13.30 13.70
N GLU A 4 -15.30 -12.18 13.03
CA GLU A 4 -14.25 -11.23 13.43
C GLU A 4 -14.59 -10.55 14.76
N TRP A 5 -15.85 -10.17 15.00
CA TRP A 5 -16.26 -9.59 16.29
C TRP A 5 -16.09 -10.59 17.43
N LEU A 6 -16.41 -11.86 17.19
CA LEU A 6 -16.20 -12.96 18.12
C LEU A 6 -14.72 -13.10 18.50
N ALA A 7 -13.83 -13.10 17.50
CA ALA A 7 -12.40 -13.27 17.70
C ALA A 7 -11.71 -12.03 18.31
N THR A 8 -12.08 -10.82 17.89
CA THR A 8 -11.37 -9.58 18.28
C THR A 8 -11.89 -8.95 19.57
N VAL A 9 -13.16 -9.16 19.92
CA VAL A 9 -13.79 -8.52 21.08
C VAL A 9 -14.14 -9.52 22.16
N LEU A 10 -14.85 -10.60 21.81
CA LEU A 10 -15.40 -11.53 22.81
C LEU A 10 -14.29 -12.35 23.48
N VAL A 11 -13.41 -12.97 22.69
CA VAL A 11 -12.35 -13.85 23.21
C VAL A 11 -11.36 -13.11 24.12
N PRO A 12 -10.81 -11.94 23.73
CA PRO A 12 -9.93 -11.18 24.63
C PRO A 12 -10.65 -10.68 25.89
N SER A 13 -11.91 -10.26 25.77
CA SER A 13 -12.70 -9.80 26.93
C SER A 13 -12.94 -10.94 27.94
N ILE A 14 -13.20 -12.16 27.45
CA ILE A 14 -13.31 -13.35 28.30
C ILE A 14 -11.96 -13.67 28.96
N GLY A 15 -10.85 -13.59 28.22
CA GLY A 15 -9.51 -13.80 28.76
C GLY A 15 -9.16 -12.81 29.89
N ILE A 16 -9.39 -11.51 29.65
CA ILE A 16 -9.19 -10.45 30.65
C ILE A 16 -10.12 -10.67 31.86
N GLY A 17 -11.38 -11.01 31.62
CA GLY A 17 -12.34 -11.33 32.67
C GLY A 17 -11.91 -12.52 33.53
N LEU A 18 -11.38 -13.57 32.92
CA LEU A 18 -10.85 -14.74 33.62
C LEU A 18 -9.63 -14.41 34.47
N ILE A 19 -8.69 -13.60 33.94
CA ILE A 19 -7.51 -13.14 34.67
C ILE A 19 -7.92 -12.26 35.86
N LEU A 20 -8.86 -11.34 35.66
CA LEU A 20 -9.35 -10.44 36.71
C LEU A 20 -10.12 -11.18 37.81
N LEU A 21 -10.83 -12.25 37.46
CA LEU A 21 -11.55 -13.10 38.40
C LEU A 21 -10.69 -14.21 39.01
N LEU A 22 -9.48 -14.44 38.50
CA LEU A 22 -8.57 -15.49 38.95
C LEU A 22 -8.29 -15.45 40.47
N PRO A 23 -8.09 -14.29 41.13
CA PRO A 23 -7.92 -14.20 42.58
C PRO A 23 -9.14 -14.65 43.39
N PHE A 24 -10.33 -14.57 42.81
CA PHE A 24 -11.58 -15.00 43.45
C PHE A 24 -11.89 -16.48 43.17
N ILE A 25 -11.41 -16.98 42.04
CA ILE A 25 -11.55 -18.37 41.59
C ILE A 25 -10.56 -19.27 42.34
N ASP A 26 -9.31 -18.84 42.52
CA ASP A 26 -8.27 -19.55 43.27
C ASP A 26 -8.12 -19.00 44.70
N ARG A 27 -8.92 -19.54 45.63
CA ARG A 27 -8.84 -19.21 47.06
C ARG A 27 -7.77 -20.01 47.82
N SER A 28 -6.85 -20.69 47.13
CA SER A 28 -5.87 -21.55 47.80
C SER A 28 -4.89 -20.73 48.66
N GLN A 29 -4.77 -21.10 49.94
CA GLN A 29 -3.83 -20.49 50.88
C GLN A 29 -2.38 -20.98 50.69
N ASP A 30 -2.21 -22.05 49.91
CA ASP A 30 -0.91 -22.64 49.59
C ASP A 30 -0.14 -21.73 48.59
N ARG A 31 1.05 -21.26 49.00
CA ARG A 31 1.94 -20.44 48.17
C ARG A 31 2.89 -21.27 47.28
N TYR A 32 2.89 -22.59 47.43
CA TYR A 32 3.81 -23.48 46.71
C TYR A 32 3.28 -23.81 45.30
N TYR A 33 4.10 -23.56 44.29
CA TYR A 33 3.74 -23.66 42.87
C TYR A 33 3.23 -25.06 42.47
N ALA A 34 3.79 -26.13 43.01
CA ALA A 34 3.39 -27.51 42.64
C ALA A 34 1.97 -27.88 43.07
N LYS A 35 1.36 -27.11 43.98
CA LYS A 35 -0.04 -27.29 44.39
C LYS A 35 -1.02 -26.45 43.54
N ARG A 36 -0.53 -25.57 42.68
CA ARG A 36 -1.31 -24.67 41.80
C ARG A 36 -1.36 -25.18 40.36
N ALA A 37 -1.63 -26.48 40.19
CA ALA A 37 -1.65 -27.13 38.88
C ALA A 37 -2.71 -26.51 37.93
N MET A 38 -3.85 -26.05 38.45
CA MET A 38 -4.91 -25.42 37.65
C MET A 38 -4.49 -24.05 37.09
N PRO A 39 -4.06 -23.06 37.90
CA PRO A 39 -3.60 -21.78 37.36
C PRO A 39 -2.39 -21.90 36.42
N LEU A 40 -1.44 -22.79 36.75
CA LEU A 40 -0.27 -23.04 35.90
C LEU A 40 -0.67 -23.66 34.55
N GLY A 41 -1.60 -24.62 34.56
CA GLY A 41 -2.08 -25.24 33.32
C GLY A 41 -2.83 -24.27 32.41
N ILE A 42 -3.69 -23.41 32.98
CA ILE A 42 -4.41 -22.38 32.22
C ILE A 42 -3.44 -21.36 31.62
N MET A 43 -2.51 -20.84 32.42
CA MET A 43 -1.51 -19.87 31.95
C MET A 43 -0.62 -20.45 30.85
N PHE A 44 -0.19 -21.71 30.99
CA PHE A 44 0.60 -22.39 29.97
C PHE A 44 -0.15 -22.52 28.65
N ILE A 45 -1.42 -22.94 28.68
CA ILE A 45 -2.26 -23.05 27.47
C ILE A 45 -2.46 -21.69 26.81
N MET A 46 -2.73 -20.64 27.58
CA MET A 46 -2.89 -19.29 27.02
C MET A 46 -1.62 -18.79 26.32
N VAL A 47 -0.45 -18.97 26.94
CA VAL A 47 0.82 -18.55 26.32
C VAL A 47 1.12 -19.37 25.06
N LEU A 48 0.90 -20.68 25.11
CA LEU A 48 1.08 -21.55 23.94
C LEU A 48 0.13 -21.16 22.81
N ASP A 49 -1.13 -20.86 23.12
CA ASP A 49 -2.14 -20.43 22.15
C ASP A 49 -1.74 -19.13 21.46
N ILE A 50 -1.24 -18.14 22.21
CA ILE A 50 -0.73 -16.88 21.64
C ILE A 50 0.40 -17.15 20.65
N VAL A 51 1.36 -18.01 21.01
CA VAL A 51 2.49 -18.35 20.13
C VAL A 51 1.99 -19.04 18.85
N ILE A 52 1.08 -20.00 19.00
CA ILE A 52 0.52 -20.75 17.86
C ILE A 52 -0.27 -19.84 16.93
N LEU A 53 -1.16 -19.00 17.47
CA LEU A 53 -1.92 -18.02 16.70
C LEU A 53 -1.01 -17.03 15.96
N THR A 54 0.12 -16.66 16.56
CA THR A 54 1.13 -15.81 15.92
C THR A 54 1.81 -16.54 14.76
N LEU A 55 2.11 -17.83 14.90
CA LEU A 55 2.76 -18.61 13.83
C LEU A 55 1.85 -18.82 12.61
N ILE A 56 0.53 -18.88 12.81
CA ILE A 56 -0.44 -19.12 11.73
C ILE A 56 -1.17 -17.86 11.28
N SER A 57 -0.79 -16.67 11.78
CA SER A 57 -1.53 -15.42 11.54
C SER A 57 -1.63 -15.03 10.07
N ASN A 58 -0.66 -15.44 9.26
CA ASN A 58 -0.55 -15.06 7.85
C ASN A 58 -1.27 -16.05 6.92
N ILE A 59 -1.87 -17.11 7.45
CA ILE A 59 -2.56 -18.12 6.66
C ILE A 59 -4.05 -17.78 6.64
N SER A 60 -4.65 -17.66 5.46
CA SER A 60 -6.07 -17.34 5.33
C SER A 60 -6.95 -18.39 6.00
N THR A 61 -7.88 -17.93 6.83
CA THR A 61 -8.91 -18.75 7.50
C THR A 61 -10.07 -19.09 6.58
N VAL A 62 -10.13 -18.50 5.38
CA VAL A 62 -11.24 -18.66 4.43
C VAL A 62 -10.79 -19.56 3.29
N PRO A 63 -11.38 -20.76 3.13
CA PRO A 63 -11.06 -21.63 2.01
C PRO A 63 -11.53 -21.02 0.68
N GLN A 64 -10.65 -20.97 -0.32
CA GLN A 64 -11.02 -20.56 -1.67
C GLN A 64 -11.39 -21.76 -2.55
N ASP A 65 -12.16 -21.54 -3.62
CA ASP A 65 -12.70 -22.61 -4.44
C ASP A 65 -11.62 -23.38 -5.21
N GLU A 66 -10.56 -22.69 -5.63
CA GLU A 66 -9.40 -23.19 -6.36
C GLU A 66 -8.41 -24.00 -5.50
N TRP A 67 -8.54 -23.98 -4.18
CA TRP A 67 -7.65 -24.71 -3.28
C TRP A 67 -7.86 -26.23 -3.31
N THR A 68 -6.77 -26.97 -3.14
CA THR A 68 -6.77 -28.41 -2.93
C THR A 68 -7.47 -28.80 -1.63
N ILE A 69 -7.82 -30.09 -1.49
CA ILE A 69 -8.48 -30.62 -0.28
C ILE A 69 -7.61 -30.39 0.97
N LEU A 70 -6.29 -30.48 0.85
CA LEU A 70 -5.37 -30.31 1.99
C LEU A 70 -5.25 -28.84 2.42
N GLU A 71 -5.23 -27.91 1.48
CA GLU A 71 -5.22 -26.47 1.77
C GLU A 71 -6.55 -26.04 2.40
N LYS A 72 -7.69 -26.52 1.86
CA LYS A 72 -9.00 -26.33 2.48
C LYS A 72 -8.98 -26.89 3.91
N LEU A 73 -8.47 -28.10 4.12
CA LEU A 73 -8.35 -28.68 5.46
C LEU A 73 -7.50 -27.79 6.40
N SER A 74 -6.40 -27.19 5.93
CA SER A 74 -5.60 -26.29 6.76
C SER A 74 -6.40 -25.09 7.28
N ALA A 75 -7.21 -24.44 6.44
CA ALA A 75 -8.05 -23.31 6.86
C ALA A 75 -9.15 -23.74 7.85
N TRP A 76 -9.78 -24.89 7.60
CA TRP A 76 -10.81 -25.43 8.50
C TRP A 76 -10.25 -25.84 9.87
N LEU A 77 -8.96 -26.21 9.97
CA LEU A 77 -8.32 -26.61 11.22
C LEU A 77 -7.95 -25.40 12.11
N GLN A 78 -7.76 -24.21 11.56
CA GLN A 78 -7.29 -23.04 12.32
C GLN A 78 -8.22 -22.64 13.49
N PRO A 79 -9.56 -22.57 13.34
CA PRO A 79 -10.45 -22.28 14.46
C PRO A 79 -10.40 -23.33 15.56
N TYR A 80 -10.12 -24.60 15.22
CA TYR A 80 -10.01 -25.66 16.21
C TYR A 80 -8.77 -25.51 17.06
N VAL A 81 -7.64 -25.17 16.42
CA VAL A 81 -6.36 -24.97 17.11
C VAL A 81 -6.39 -23.73 18.00
N GLY A 82 -6.86 -22.60 17.48
CA GLY A 82 -6.78 -21.29 18.15
C GLY A 82 -7.94 -20.95 19.10
N LEU A 83 -8.99 -21.77 19.15
CA LEU A 83 -10.17 -21.45 19.98
C LEU A 83 -10.79 -22.68 20.64
N VAL A 84 -11.12 -23.72 19.85
CA VAL A 84 -11.89 -24.86 20.37
C VAL A 84 -11.05 -25.70 21.34
N ILE A 85 -9.85 -26.12 20.94
CA ILE A 85 -8.97 -26.96 21.76
C ILE A 85 -8.51 -26.24 23.04
N PRO A 86 -7.94 -25.02 22.99
CA PRO A 86 -7.55 -24.31 24.21
C PRO A 86 -8.75 -24.03 25.11
N GLY A 87 -9.91 -23.67 24.54
CA GLY A 87 -11.16 -23.48 25.27
C GLY A 87 -11.62 -24.74 26.01
N VAL A 88 -11.66 -25.88 25.32
CA VAL A 88 -12.05 -27.17 25.91
C VAL A 88 -11.07 -27.61 27.01
N VAL A 89 -9.77 -27.46 26.78
CA VAL A 89 -8.74 -27.80 27.78
C VAL A 89 -8.89 -26.94 29.03
N MET A 90 -9.08 -25.62 28.88
CA MET A 90 -9.29 -24.72 30.00
C MET A 90 -10.56 -25.06 30.79
N VAL A 91 -11.69 -25.28 30.09
CA VAL A 91 -12.95 -25.66 30.74
C VAL A 91 -12.81 -27.00 31.48
N ALA A 92 -12.17 -28.00 30.86
CA ALA A 92 -11.95 -29.31 31.50
C ALA A 92 -11.11 -29.18 32.78
N VAL A 93 -10.03 -28.40 32.74
CA VAL A 93 -9.18 -28.15 33.91
C VAL A 93 -9.94 -27.42 35.03
N ILE A 94 -10.76 -26.41 34.68
CA ILE A 94 -11.58 -25.67 35.67
C ILE A 94 -12.65 -26.58 36.30
N VAL A 95 -13.36 -27.37 35.49
CA VAL A 95 -14.41 -28.28 35.97
C VAL A 95 -13.81 -29.35 36.89
N LEU A 96 -12.70 -29.97 36.50
CA LEU A 96 -12.01 -30.97 37.31
C LEU A 96 -11.50 -30.39 38.63
N ALA A 97 -10.98 -29.18 38.62
CA ALA A 97 -10.48 -28.52 39.83
C ALA A 97 -11.60 -28.11 40.80
N LYS A 98 -12.78 -27.71 40.30
CA LYS A 98 -13.89 -27.22 41.14
C LYS A 98 -14.88 -28.30 41.58
N PHE A 99 -15.24 -29.23 40.70
CA PHE A 99 -16.28 -30.22 40.99
C PHE A 99 -15.76 -31.49 41.63
N PHE A 100 -14.48 -31.82 41.40
CA PHE A 100 -13.87 -33.05 41.92
C PHE A 100 -12.81 -32.70 42.97
N LYS A 101 -13.22 -32.68 44.24
CA LYS A 101 -12.37 -32.29 45.40
C LYS A 101 -11.11 -33.15 45.60
N ASN A 102 -11.02 -34.31 44.94
CA ASN A 102 -9.91 -35.26 45.05
C ASN A 102 -9.08 -35.39 43.76
N THR A 103 -9.19 -34.42 42.85
CA THR A 103 -8.42 -34.43 41.60
C THR A 103 -6.92 -34.39 41.88
N SER A 104 -6.17 -35.36 41.33
CA SER A 104 -4.72 -35.39 41.42
C SER A 104 -4.11 -34.32 40.50
N TRP A 105 -3.03 -33.68 40.94
CA TRP A 105 -2.30 -32.70 40.13
C TRP A 105 -1.78 -33.31 38.80
N GLN A 106 -1.48 -34.61 38.82
CA GLN A 106 -1.02 -35.38 37.66
C GLN A 106 -2.09 -35.41 36.56
N LEU A 107 -3.37 -35.55 36.90
CA LEU A 107 -4.44 -35.58 35.92
C LEU A 107 -4.58 -34.23 35.19
N ILE A 108 -4.48 -33.13 35.94
CA ILE A 108 -4.49 -31.77 35.38
C ILE A 108 -3.30 -31.59 34.44
N ALA A 109 -2.09 -31.97 34.89
CA ALA A 109 -0.88 -31.88 34.07
C ALA A 109 -0.98 -32.72 32.79
N TRP A 110 -1.56 -33.92 32.85
CA TRP A 110 -1.79 -34.78 31.69
C TRP A 110 -2.75 -34.17 30.68
N ILE A 111 -3.88 -33.62 31.13
CA ILE A 111 -4.86 -32.98 30.25
C ILE A 111 -4.25 -31.76 29.56
N THR A 112 -3.53 -30.92 30.32
CA THR A 112 -2.80 -29.78 29.76
C THR A 112 -1.74 -30.24 28.76
N GLY A 113 -0.95 -31.26 29.09
CA GLY A 113 0.10 -31.78 28.23
C GLY A 113 -0.42 -32.37 26.91
N VAL A 114 -1.45 -33.22 26.98
CA VAL A 114 -2.08 -33.81 25.79
C VAL A 114 -2.73 -32.74 24.92
N GLY A 115 -3.44 -31.77 25.53
CA GLY A 115 -4.00 -30.63 24.81
C GLY A 115 -2.92 -29.83 24.07
N SER A 116 -1.81 -29.56 24.74
CA SER A 116 -0.68 -28.82 24.16
C SER A 116 -0.03 -29.55 22.99
N ILE A 117 0.19 -30.86 23.13
CA ILE A 117 0.74 -31.70 22.05
C ILE A 117 -0.19 -31.70 20.84
N LEU A 118 -1.51 -31.80 21.08
CA LEU A 118 -2.49 -31.76 20.00
C LEU A 118 -2.50 -30.40 19.28
N MET A 119 -2.45 -29.29 20.03
CA MET A 119 -2.35 -27.95 19.45
C MET A 119 -1.10 -27.80 18.57
N ILE A 120 0.06 -28.24 19.07
CA ILE A 120 1.32 -28.19 18.33
C ILE A 120 1.26 -29.07 17.07
N ALA A 121 0.77 -30.30 17.18
CA ALA A 121 0.68 -31.24 16.05
C ALA A 121 -0.22 -30.69 14.93
N LEU A 122 -1.37 -30.11 15.29
CA LEU A 122 -2.26 -29.49 14.32
C LEU A 122 -1.65 -28.22 13.71
N THR A 123 -0.91 -27.43 14.49
CA THR A 123 -0.19 -26.26 13.98
C THR A 123 0.85 -26.66 12.93
N ILE A 124 1.63 -27.71 13.20
CA ILE A 124 2.60 -28.26 12.24
C ILE A 124 1.89 -28.73 10.96
N ALA A 125 0.75 -29.42 11.10
CA ALA A 125 -0.03 -29.83 9.94
C ALA A 125 -0.55 -28.62 9.14
N ILE A 126 -1.06 -27.59 9.81
CA ILE A 126 -1.52 -26.35 9.14
C ILE A 126 -0.37 -25.70 8.38
N LEU A 127 0.81 -25.55 9.00
CA LEU A 127 1.97 -24.95 8.35
C LEU A 127 2.50 -25.78 7.18
N ALA A 128 2.40 -27.10 7.24
CA ALA A 128 2.85 -27.99 6.18
C ALA A 128 1.94 -28.01 4.95
N PHE A 129 0.65 -27.69 5.12
CA PHE A 129 -0.37 -27.74 4.07
C PHE A 129 -0.97 -26.38 3.71
N ALA A 130 -0.50 -25.31 4.34
CA ALA A 130 -0.92 -23.96 4.02
C ALA A 130 -0.54 -23.63 2.56
N PRO A 131 -1.45 -23.02 1.78
CA PRO A 131 -1.08 -22.49 0.48
C PRO A 131 0.04 -21.44 0.69
N PRO A 132 1.00 -21.33 -0.23
CA PRO A 132 1.97 -20.24 -0.19
C PRO A 132 1.18 -18.93 -0.12
N SER A 133 1.44 -18.13 0.91
CA SER A 133 0.84 -16.80 0.97
C SER A 133 1.22 -16.09 -0.32
N GLU A 134 0.23 -15.63 -1.08
CA GLU A 134 0.45 -14.49 -1.97
C GLU A 134 0.86 -13.35 -1.05
N VAL A 135 2.17 -13.26 -0.84
CA VAL A 135 2.78 -12.03 -0.39
C VAL A 135 2.49 -11.10 -1.55
N VAL A 136 1.34 -10.44 -1.52
CA VAL A 136 1.28 -9.10 -2.07
C VAL A 136 2.33 -8.40 -1.24
N GLU A 137 3.55 -8.35 -1.78
CA GLU A 137 4.56 -7.39 -1.38
C GLU A 137 3.90 -6.05 -1.68
N THR A 138 3.01 -5.61 -0.79
CA THR A 138 3.02 -4.21 -0.46
C THR A 138 4.46 -4.02 -0.02
N GLU A 139 5.26 -3.38 -0.87
CA GLU A 139 6.50 -2.75 -0.45
C GLU A 139 6.11 -1.84 0.72
N VAL A 140 6.07 -2.41 1.92
CA VAL A 140 5.80 -1.67 3.13
C VAL A 140 7.04 -0.85 3.27
N ALA A 141 6.95 0.39 2.83
CA ALA A 141 8.02 1.35 2.91
C ALA A 141 8.62 1.32 4.32
N GLU A 142 9.78 0.68 4.44
CA GLU A 142 10.40 0.42 5.74
C GLU A 142 11.12 1.66 6.25
N THR A 143 11.56 2.53 5.33
CA THR A 143 12.23 3.79 5.64
C THR A 143 11.30 4.99 5.46
N LEU A 144 11.59 6.07 6.18
CA LEU A 144 10.85 7.34 6.05
C LEU A 144 10.88 7.87 4.59
N VAL A 145 12.01 7.70 3.91
CA VAL A 145 12.18 8.14 2.52
C VAL A 145 11.25 7.35 1.59
N ASP A 146 11.21 6.03 1.77
CA ASP A 146 10.30 5.17 1.02
C ASP A 146 8.83 5.53 1.32
N GLN A 147 8.51 5.90 2.57
CA GLN A 147 7.14 6.27 2.97
C GLN A 147 6.74 7.60 2.32
N ILE A 148 7.65 8.57 2.25
CA ILE A 148 7.45 9.82 1.55
C ILE A 148 7.19 9.54 0.06
N PHE A 149 7.98 8.67 -0.60
CA PHE A 149 7.80 8.36 -2.01
C PHE A 149 6.54 7.53 -2.30
N ALA A 150 6.23 6.54 -1.46
CA ALA A 150 4.98 5.78 -1.57
C ALA A 150 3.77 6.71 -1.38
N GLY A 151 3.82 7.58 -0.37
CA GLY A 151 2.77 8.57 -0.10
C GLY A 151 2.62 9.58 -1.22
N GLN A 152 3.75 9.99 -1.79
CA GLN A 152 3.80 10.81 -2.98
C GLN A 152 3.01 10.13 -4.10
N ASP A 153 3.40 8.93 -4.54
CA ASP A 153 2.74 8.20 -5.64
C ASP A 153 1.22 8.07 -5.45
N LEU A 154 0.80 7.72 -4.23
CA LEU A 154 -0.62 7.62 -3.89
C LEU A 154 -1.33 8.98 -3.99
N TYR A 155 -0.68 10.07 -3.55
CA TYR A 155 -1.20 11.42 -3.70
C TYR A 155 -1.37 11.82 -5.18
N ALA A 156 -0.41 11.46 -6.05
CA ALA A 156 -0.54 11.71 -7.50
C ALA A 156 -1.77 11.03 -8.09
N LEU A 157 -1.98 9.77 -7.73
CA LEU A 157 -3.05 8.98 -8.31
C LEU A 157 -4.45 9.38 -7.81
N HIS A 158 -4.56 9.78 -6.54
CA HIS A 158 -5.86 9.95 -5.88
C HIS A 158 -6.22 11.39 -5.52
N CYS A 159 -5.26 12.31 -5.41
CA CYS A 159 -5.50 13.62 -4.79
C CYS A 159 -5.25 14.81 -5.74
N VAL A 160 -4.33 14.69 -6.70
CA VAL A 160 -3.91 15.80 -7.58
C VAL A 160 -5.06 16.36 -8.41
N GLU A 161 -6.02 15.52 -8.82
CA GLU A 161 -7.16 15.94 -9.64
C GLU A 161 -7.92 17.13 -9.02
N CYS A 162 -8.12 17.10 -7.70
CA CYS A 162 -8.84 18.16 -6.97
C CYS A 162 -7.91 19.12 -6.22
N HIS A 163 -6.75 18.66 -5.74
CA HIS A 163 -5.87 19.44 -4.86
C HIS A 163 -4.64 20.04 -5.54
N GLY A 164 -4.35 19.65 -6.79
CA GLY A 164 -3.13 20.02 -7.50
C GLY A 164 -1.92 19.21 -7.02
N ASP A 165 -0.78 19.35 -7.70
CA ASP A 165 0.47 18.67 -7.34
C ASP A 165 1.14 19.26 -6.09
N ASP A 166 0.90 20.54 -5.83
CA ASP A 166 1.44 21.29 -4.71
C ASP A 166 0.44 21.54 -3.58
N GLY A 167 -0.80 21.04 -3.69
CA GLY A 167 -1.85 21.19 -2.68
C GLY A 167 -2.42 22.61 -2.55
N LYS A 168 -2.13 23.54 -3.48
CA LYS A 168 -2.56 24.96 -3.41
C LYS A 168 -3.95 25.23 -3.96
N VAL A 169 -4.61 24.26 -4.58
CA VAL A 169 -5.89 24.49 -5.26
C VAL A 169 -6.93 25.02 -4.27
N ALA A 170 -7.50 26.18 -4.59
CA ALA A 170 -8.52 26.87 -3.79
C ALA A 170 -9.92 26.81 -4.42
N VAL A 171 -9.99 26.55 -5.74
CA VAL A 171 -11.22 26.40 -6.52
C VAL A 171 -11.02 25.21 -7.45
N ILE A 172 -11.92 24.25 -7.41
CA ILE A 172 -11.88 23.07 -8.27
C ILE A 172 -12.39 23.45 -9.66
N GLU A 173 -11.61 23.12 -10.68
CA GLU A 173 -11.95 23.31 -12.10
C GLU A 173 -11.68 22.00 -12.85
N GLY A 174 -12.44 21.70 -13.89
CA GLY A 174 -12.29 20.49 -14.72
C GLY A 174 -12.64 19.17 -14.02
N VAL A 175 -13.42 19.21 -12.93
CA VAL A 175 -13.91 17.99 -12.25
C VAL A 175 -15.42 17.95 -12.30
N GLU A 176 -15.96 16.91 -12.95
CA GLU A 176 -17.39 16.72 -13.12
C GLU A 176 -18.10 16.70 -11.75
N GLY A 177 -19.10 17.57 -11.58
CA GLY A 177 -19.88 17.69 -10.35
C GLY A 177 -19.25 18.54 -9.24
N LEU A 178 -18.01 19.04 -9.40
CA LEU A 178 -17.33 19.90 -8.42
C LEU A 178 -16.81 21.23 -9.01
N GLU A 179 -17.19 21.54 -10.25
CA GLU A 179 -16.78 22.76 -10.95
C GLU A 179 -17.10 24.04 -10.15
N GLY A 180 -16.10 24.89 -9.97
CA GLY A 180 -16.21 26.16 -9.25
C GLY A 180 -16.34 26.02 -7.73
N LYS A 181 -16.23 24.81 -7.17
CA LYS A 181 -16.34 24.60 -5.72
C LYS A 181 -15.07 25.10 -5.03
N SER A 182 -15.25 26.01 -4.07
CA SER A 182 -14.13 26.48 -3.25
C SER A 182 -13.76 25.46 -2.18
N ILE A 183 -12.48 25.14 -2.10
CA ILE A 183 -11.87 24.29 -1.09
C ILE A 183 -10.73 25.03 -0.39
N SER A 184 -10.40 24.63 0.82
CA SER A 184 -9.22 25.16 1.51
C SER A 184 -7.95 24.57 0.88
N PRO A 185 -6.95 25.39 0.53
CA PRO A 185 -5.63 24.89 0.11
C PRO A 185 -5.05 24.00 1.21
N ILE A 186 -4.81 22.73 0.89
CA ILE A 186 -4.42 21.73 1.89
C ILE A 186 -2.96 21.86 2.32
N ASN A 187 -2.14 22.53 1.53
CA ASN A 187 -0.77 22.87 1.89
C ASN A 187 -0.66 24.19 2.69
N SER A 188 -1.78 24.86 2.97
CA SER A 188 -1.77 26.10 3.73
C SER A 188 -1.36 25.85 5.19
N ARG A 189 -0.77 26.86 5.83
CA ARG A 189 -0.48 26.80 7.27
C ARG A 189 -1.75 26.58 8.09
N ASP A 190 -2.89 27.12 7.66
CA ASP A 190 -4.16 26.93 8.36
C ASP A 190 -4.54 25.45 8.45
N VAL A 191 -4.34 24.67 7.39
CA VAL A 191 -4.60 23.23 7.40
C VAL A 191 -3.48 22.47 8.13
N LEU A 192 -2.23 22.68 7.71
CA LEU A 192 -1.09 21.93 8.23
C LEU A 192 -0.89 22.17 9.74
N TYR A 193 -1.12 23.37 10.26
CA TYR A 193 -0.86 23.65 11.67
C TYR A 193 -2.00 23.22 12.60
N THR A 194 -3.24 23.18 12.10
CA THR A 194 -4.42 22.93 12.95
C THR A 194 -4.91 21.49 12.89
N VAL A 195 -4.73 20.81 11.76
CA VAL A 195 -5.11 19.41 11.58
C VAL A 195 -3.90 18.56 11.94
N ASN A 196 -4.00 17.73 12.98
CA ASN A 196 -2.96 16.76 13.34
C ASN A 196 -3.00 15.52 12.43
N ASP A 197 -1.97 14.67 12.48
CA ASP A 197 -1.80 13.54 11.56
C ASP A 197 -2.95 12.53 11.63
N ALA A 198 -3.40 12.18 12.84
CA ALA A 198 -4.53 11.29 13.03
C ALA A 198 -5.84 11.88 12.48
N SER A 199 -6.06 13.19 12.67
CA SER A 199 -7.21 13.88 12.09
C SER A 199 -7.12 13.95 10.56
N MET A 200 -5.92 14.14 10.00
CA MET A 200 -5.71 14.17 8.56
C MET A 200 -5.97 12.79 7.94
N ALA A 201 -5.45 11.73 8.56
CA ALA A 201 -5.71 10.36 8.15
C ALA A 201 -7.20 10.02 8.21
N GLU A 202 -7.93 10.46 9.24
CA GLU A 202 -9.37 10.24 9.34
C GLU A 202 -10.16 11.02 8.28
N ILE A 203 -9.78 12.27 7.99
CA ILE A 203 -10.37 13.06 6.91
C ILE A 203 -10.18 12.36 5.56
N ILE A 204 -9.02 11.75 5.31
CA ILE A 204 -8.77 10.99 4.08
C ILE A 204 -9.58 9.68 4.08
N ALA A 205 -9.57 8.94 5.19
CA ALA A 205 -10.23 7.65 5.30
C ALA A 205 -11.75 7.77 5.12
N TYR A 206 -12.38 8.66 5.88
CA TYR A 206 -13.83 8.88 5.85
C TYR A 206 -14.27 9.81 4.70
N GLY A 207 -13.36 10.65 4.21
CA GLY A 207 -13.69 11.70 3.25
C GLY A 207 -14.46 12.86 3.89
N ARG A 208 -14.92 13.78 3.05
CA ARG A 208 -15.83 14.87 3.40
C ARG A 208 -16.93 14.96 2.34
N PRO A 209 -17.97 14.11 2.42
CA PRO A 209 -19.01 14.01 1.39
C PRO A 209 -19.69 15.35 1.08
N ASP A 210 -20.02 16.15 2.11
CA ASP A 210 -20.62 17.48 1.94
C ASP A 210 -19.71 18.44 1.16
N SER A 211 -18.39 18.27 1.31
CA SER A 211 -17.36 19.03 0.59
C SER A 211 -16.97 18.40 -0.74
N GLY A 212 -17.52 17.25 -1.12
CA GLY A 212 -17.25 16.56 -2.39
C GLY A 212 -16.04 15.62 -2.36
N MET A 213 -15.39 15.46 -1.21
CA MET A 213 -14.27 14.52 -1.06
C MET A 213 -14.83 13.13 -0.70
N PRO A 214 -14.70 12.11 -1.57
CA PRO A 214 -15.18 10.78 -1.27
C PRO A 214 -14.34 10.09 -0.18
N PRO A 215 -14.87 9.03 0.47
CA PRO A 215 -14.07 8.21 1.37
C PRO A 215 -12.99 7.44 0.61
N PHE A 216 -11.74 7.54 1.07
CA PHE A 216 -10.63 6.77 0.51
C PHE A 216 -10.25 5.56 1.35
N GLY A 217 -10.69 5.43 2.61
CA GLY A 217 -10.30 4.30 3.45
C GLY A 217 -10.98 2.99 3.05
N LYS A 218 -10.24 1.88 3.03
CA LYS A 218 -10.77 0.52 2.74
C LYS A 218 -11.99 0.14 3.57
N MET A 219 -12.12 0.70 4.78
CA MET A 219 -13.27 0.48 5.66
C MET A 219 -14.58 1.04 5.09
N TYR A 220 -14.51 2.11 4.30
CA TYR A 220 -15.66 2.86 3.76
C TYR A 220 -15.79 2.71 2.24
N ASN A 221 -14.69 2.42 1.55
CA ASN A 221 -14.62 2.17 0.11
C ASN A 221 -13.81 0.88 -0.13
N PRO A 222 -14.42 -0.23 -0.61
CA PRO A 222 -13.72 -1.50 -0.81
C PRO A 222 -12.49 -1.42 -1.73
N GLU A 223 -12.50 -0.50 -2.71
CA GLU A 223 -11.38 -0.24 -3.63
C GLU A 223 -10.45 0.87 -3.12
N GLY A 224 -10.65 1.30 -1.88
CA GLY A 224 -9.89 2.37 -1.25
C GLY A 224 -8.49 1.95 -0.79
N LEU A 225 -7.84 2.88 -0.10
CA LEU A 225 -6.53 2.79 0.50
C LEU A 225 -6.58 2.15 1.89
N SER A 226 -5.59 1.31 2.17
CA SER A 226 -5.31 0.80 3.50
C SER A 226 -4.87 1.92 4.44
N LYS A 227 -4.89 1.64 5.75
CA LYS A 227 -4.45 2.61 6.75
C LYS A 227 -2.99 3.06 6.53
N SER A 228 -2.10 2.12 6.23
CA SER A 228 -0.68 2.41 5.96
C SER A 228 -0.48 3.26 4.72
N GLU A 229 -1.27 3.03 3.66
CA GLU A 229 -1.23 3.86 2.44
C GLU A 229 -1.68 5.30 2.73
N ILE A 230 -2.71 5.47 3.55
CA ILE A 230 -3.16 6.81 4.00
C ILE A 230 -2.10 7.48 4.88
N ASP A 231 -1.49 6.74 5.81
CA ASP A 231 -0.43 7.26 6.66
C ASP A 231 0.77 7.74 5.82
N ASN A 232 1.14 7.01 4.76
CA ASN A 232 2.17 7.44 3.81
C ASN A 232 1.81 8.76 3.11
N ILE A 233 0.56 8.93 2.66
CA ILE A 233 0.09 10.21 2.07
C ILE A 233 0.26 11.35 3.08
N VAL A 234 -0.14 11.14 4.34
CA VAL A 234 0.00 12.15 5.39
C VAL A 234 1.47 12.50 5.62
N ILE A 235 2.35 11.49 5.69
CA ILE A 235 3.80 11.68 5.80
C ILE A 235 4.32 12.53 4.64
N PHE A 236 3.96 12.19 3.40
CA PHE A 236 4.33 12.98 2.22
C PHE A 236 3.89 14.45 2.37
N MET A 237 2.63 14.70 2.71
CA MET A 237 2.10 16.06 2.87
C MET A 237 2.86 16.86 3.95
N ARG A 238 3.21 16.21 5.06
CA ARG A 238 4.01 16.82 6.14
C ARG A 238 5.38 17.21 5.67
N TYR A 239 6.15 16.26 5.17
CA TYR A 239 7.54 16.53 4.82
C TYR A 239 7.65 17.47 3.61
N MET A 240 6.69 17.47 2.69
CA MET A 240 6.76 18.33 1.51
C MET A 240 6.31 19.78 1.75
N TRP A 241 5.34 20.02 2.63
CA TRP A 241 4.68 21.33 2.73
C TRP A 241 4.70 21.95 4.12
N ASP A 242 4.91 21.15 5.17
CA ASP A 242 4.92 21.63 6.55
C ASP A 242 6.34 22.04 6.95
N ASP A 243 6.54 23.35 7.15
CA ASP A 243 7.83 23.96 7.49
C ASP A 243 8.38 23.53 8.87
N ARG A 244 7.60 22.77 9.65
CA ARG A 244 8.06 22.16 10.92
C ARG A 244 8.83 20.86 10.71
N PHE A 245 8.77 20.27 9.51
CA PHE A 245 9.42 19.02 9.18
C PHE A 245 10.63 19.28 8.27
N GLU A 246 11.75 18.64 8.59
CA GLU A 246 12.93 18.69 7.75
C GLU A 246 12.94 17.46 6.83
N LEU A 247 12.93 17.71 5.52
CA LEU A 247 13.09 16.66 4.51
C LEU A 247 14.45 15.99 4.70
N PRO A 248 14.50 14.64 4.83
CA PRO A 248 15.76 13.91 4.81
C PRO A 248 16.58 14.28 3.55
N ALA A 249 17.89 14.36 3.69
CA ALA A 249 18.77 14.73 2.57
C ALA A 249 18.62 13.76 1.37
N GLU A 250 18.27 12.51 1.66
CA GLU A 250 17.96 11.49 0.67
C GLU A 250 16.66 11.76 -0.09
N ALA A 251 15.65 12.35 0.56
CA ALA A 251 14.39 12.77 -0.05
C ALA A 251 14.52 14.09 -0.83
N LEU A 252 15.56 14.89 -0.58
CA LEU A 252 15.91 16.07 -1.38
C LEU A 252 16.49 15.73 -2.75
N LYS A 253 16.90 14.47 -2.98
CA LYS A 253 17.35 14.04 -4.31
C LYS A 253 16.18 14.21 -5.29
N PRO A 254 16.39 14.87 -6.45
CA PRO A 254 15.35 15.00 -7.44
C PRO A 254 14.84 13.61 -7.83
N LEU A 255 13.54 13.38 -7.69
CA LEU A 255 12.87 12.10 -8.03
C LEU A 255 13.24 11.59 -9.43
N PHE A 256 13.39 12.53 -10.36
CA PHE A 256 13.87 12.28 -11.71
C PHE A 256 15.18 13.03 -11.86
N PRO A 257 16.33 12.44 -11.48
CA PRO A 257 17.60 13.11 -11.70
C PRO A 257 17.78 13.34 -13.21
N PRO A 258 18.45 14.43 -13.62
CA PRO A 258 18.83 14.60 -15.01
C PRO A 258 19.63 13.39 -15.49
N LEU A 259 19.30 12.89 -16.68
CA LEU A 259 20.03 11.78 -17.30
C LEU A 259 21.46 12.21 -17.62
N ALA A 260 22.42 11.32 -17.42
CA ALA A 260 23.81 11.55 -17.78
C ALA A 260 23.96 11.74 -19.31
N ASP A 261 25.08 12.32 -19.73
CA ASP A 261 25.37 12.50 -21.15
C ASP A 261 25.48 11.14 -21.85
N GLY A 262 24.69 10.97 -22.92
CA GLY A 262 24.65 9.71 -23.67
C GLY A 262 23.84 8.58 -23.03
N GLU A 263 23.29 8.81 -21.82
CA GLU A 263 22.38 7.88 -21.16
C GLU A 263 21.06 7.78 -21.92
N VAL A 264 20.71 6.54 -22.27
CA VAL A 264 19.41 6.19 -22.85
C VAL A 264 18.50 5.74 -21.71
N PRO A 265 17.36 6.41 -21.48
CA PRO A 265 16.40 5.99 -20.48
C PRO A 265 15.63 4.74 -20.96
N SER A 266 15.30 3.84 -20.03
CA SER A 266 14.38 2.71 -20.23
C SER A 266 12.99 2.99 -19.67
N TYR A 267 11.99 2.26 -20.17
CA TYR A 267 10.64 2.36 -19.63
C TYR A 267 10.58 2.01 -18.14
N ASP A 268 11.05 0.82 -17.77
CA ASP A 268 10.86 0.27 -16.43
C ASP A 268 11.53 1.12 -15.33
N VAL A 269 12.70 1.71 -15.63
CA VAL A 269 13.48 2.46 -14.64
C VAL A 269 13.14 3.95 -14.63
N HIS A 270 12.93 4.55 -15.80
CA HIS A 270 12.87 6.01 -15.92
C HIS A 270 11.46 6.50 -16.24
N ILE A 271 10.80 5.90 -17.24
CA ILE A 271 9.55 6.43 -17.78
C ILE A 271 8.35 5.99 -16.95
N ALA A 272 8.27 4.73 -16.54
CA ALA A 272 7.14 4.21 -15.77
C ALA A 272 6.90 5.00 -14.46
N PRO A 273 7.94 5.35 -13.67
CA PRO A 273 7.76 6.21 -12.50
C PRO A 273 7.24 7.61 -12.83
N ILE A 274 7.72 8.22 -13.93
CA ILE A 274 7.24 9.53 -14.41
C ILE A 274 5.77 9.46 -14.81
N VAL A 275 5.40 8.44 -15.59
CA VAL A 275 4.03 8.21 -16.08
C VAL A 275 3.09 7.98 -14.92
N LYS A 276 3.46 7.14 -13.95
CA LYS A 276 2.71 6.91 -12.72
C LYS A 276 2.47 8.20 -11.95
N ARG A 277 3.47 9.09 -11.94
CA ARG A 277 3.44 10.34 -11.18
C ARG A 277 2.61 11.45 -11.81
N TYR A 278 2.64 11.59 -13.14
CA TYR A 278 2.09 12.76 -13.83
C TYR A 278 0.97 12.45 -14.81
N CYS A 279 0.84 11.22 -15.27
CA CYS A 279 0.00 10.89 -16.43
C CYS A 279 -1.19 10.02 -16.06
N ILE A 280 -0.99 8.95 -15.27
CA ILE A 280 -2.02 7.92 -15.02
C ILE A 280 -3.30 8.47 -14.38
N SER A 281 -3.22 9.54 -13.58
CA SER A 281 -4.39 10.14 -12.93
C SER A 281 -5.49 10.51 -13.93
N CYS A 282 -5.09 10.99 -15.12
CA CYS A 282 -5.98 11.37 -16.21
C CYS A 282 -5.98 10.34 -17.36
N HIS A 283 -4.85 9.73 -17.68
CA HIS A 283 -4.69 8.74 -18.76
C HIS A 283 -4.97 7.30 -18.30
N ARG A 284 -6.21 7.05 -17.86
CA ARG A 284 -6.73 5.75 -17.43
C ARG A 284 -8.15 5.52 -17.95
N ALA A 285 -8.62 4.28 -17.89
CA ALA A 285 -9.94 3.92 -18.38
C ALA A 285 -11.05 4.71 -17.65
N GLY A 286 -12.08 5.12 -18.39
CA GLY A 286 -13.23 5.85 -17.86
C GLY A 286 -13.02 7.35 -17.64
N LYS A 287 -11.92 7.92 -18.14
CA LYS A 287 -11.67 9.38 -18.17
C LYS A 287 -11.76 9.91 -19.58
N ASP A 288 -12.07 11.21 -19.72
CA ASP A 288 -12.05 11.90 -21.01
C ASP A 288 -10.61 12.23 -21.40
N ASN A 289 -9.99 11.32 -22.16
CA ASN A 289 -8.57 11.35 -22.51
C ASN A 289 -8.28 10.82 -23.93
N ASN A 290 -9.28 10.92 -24.83
CA ASN A 290 -9.22 10.40 -26.21
C ASN A 290 -8.83 8.91 -26.28
N GLU A 291 -9.32 8.12 -25.30
CA GLU A 291 -9.01 6.69 -25.12
C GLU A 291 -7.50 6.39 -25.00
N TYR A 292 -6.68 7.39 -24.66
CA TYR A 292 -5.23 7.24 -24.52
C TYR A 292 -4.87 6.84 -23.10
N LEU A 293 -4.51 5.57 -22.93
CA LEU A 293 -4.21 4.94 -21.65
C LEU A 293 -2.69 4.85 -21.45
N MET A 294 -2.26 5.08 -20.21
CA MET A 294 -0.84 5.06 -19.85
C MET A 294 -0.55 4.15 -18.65
N THR A 295 -1.38 3.12 -18.40
CA THR A 295 -1.19 2.27 -17.21
C THR A 295 -0.12 1.20 -17.39
N THR A 296 0.16 0.82 -18.65
CA THR A 296 1.20 -0.14 -19.02
C THR A 296 2.04 0.35 -20.20
N TYR A 297 3.22 -0.26 -20.40
CA TYR A 297 4.08 0.02 -21.55
C TYR A 297 3.32 -0.17 -22.86
N GLU A 298 2.58 -1.27 -22.98
CA GLU A 298 1.83 -1.63 -24.16
C GLU A 298 0.72 -0.61 -24.45
N GLU A 299 0.01 -0.16 -23.41
CA GLU A 299 -1.06 0.82 -23.56
C GLU A 299 -0.56 2.16 -24.09
N ILE A 300 0.56 2.66 -23.57
CA ILE A 300 1.19 3.93 -24.00
C ILE A 300 1.47 3.93 -25.50
N LEU A 301 1.78 2.76 -26.07
CA LEU A 301 2.16 2.61 -27.48
C LEU A 301 0.98 2.27 -28.40
N THR A 302 -0.10 1.71 -27.87
CA THR A 302 -1.13 1.07 -28.71
C THR A 302 -2.55 1.62 -28.54
N THR A 303 -2.78 2.44 -27.52
CA THR A 303 -4.11 3.01 -27.23
C THR A 303 -4.25 4.45 -27.73
N GLY A 304 -5.47 4.98 -27.66
CA GLY A 304 -5.83 6.32 -28.09
C GLY A 304 -6.37 6.42 -29.52
N ASP A 305 -7.21 7.43 -29.74
CA ASP A 305 -7.82 7.72 -31.05
C ASP A 305 -6.77 8.05 -32.13
N ASN A 306 -5.59 8.53 -31.71
CA ASN A 306 -4.47 8.90 -32.56
C ASN A 306 -3.25 7.99 -32.38
N LYS A 307 -3.44 6.72 -31.97
CA LYS A 307 -2.35 5.79 -31.60
C LYS A 307 -1.17 5.73 -32.57
N GLU A 308 -1.41 5.81 -33.90
CA GLU A 308 -0.34 5.75 -34.91
C GLU A 308 0.55 7.00 -34.92
N LYS A 309 0.10 8.10 -34.31
CA LYS A 309 0.79 9.38 -34.24
C LYS A 309 1.19 9.81 -32.83
N ASN A 310 0.53 9.25 -31.82
CA ASN A 310 0.79 9.56 -30.41
C ASN A 310 2.26 9.33 -30.07
N ILE A 311 2.78 8.15 -30.39
CA ILE A 311 4.16 7.77 -30.11
C ILE A 311 4.76 7.10 -31.35
N ILE A 312 5.81 7.70 -31.92
CA ILE A 312 6.49 7.21 -33.12
C ILE A 312 7.98 7.01 -32.78
N ALA A 313 8.43 5.77 -32.81
CA ALA A 313 9.82 5.40 -32.53
C ALA A 313 10.80 6.19 -33.40
N GLY A 314 11.79 6.84 -32.77
CA GLY A 314 12.84 7.58 -33.47
C GLY A 314 12.40 8.94 -34.06
N SER A 315 11.16 9.38 -33.82
CA SER A 315 10.63 10.59 -34.44
C SER A 315 10.25 11.67 -33.40
N PRO A 316 10.76 12.91 -33.55
CA PRO A 316 10.35 14.04 -32.72
C PRO A 316 8.90 14.48 -33.02
N GLU A 317 8.34 14.05 -34.15
CA GLU A 317 7.00 14.44 -34.61
C GLU A 317 5.86 13.71 -33.88
N SER A 318 6.19 12.84 -32.92
CA SER A 318 5.20 12.18 -32.05
C SER A 318 4.29 13.22 -31.40
N TYR A 319 2.97 13.09 -31.53
CA TYR A 319 2.02 14.04 -30.92
C TYR A 319 2.26 14.18 -29.42
N PHE A 320 2.59 13.08 -28.74
CA PHE A 320 2.98 13.08 -27.34
C PHE A 320 4.12 14.06 -27.04
N LEU A 321 5.22 14.02 -27.82
CA LEU A 321 6.35 14.92 -27.62
C LEU A 321 5.97 16.38 -27.85
N GLN A 322 5.09 16.66 -28.80
CA GLN A 322 4.63 18.01 -29.08
C GLN A 322 3.81 18.57 -27.91
N VAL A 323 2.81 17.82 -27.45
CA VAL A 323 1.89 18.29 -26.40
C VAL A 323 2.57 18.47 -25.04
N ILE A 324 3.53 17.60 -24.67
CA ILE A 324 4.28 17.75 -23.41
C ILE A 324 5.28 18.91 -23.44
N GLN A 325 5.66 19.36 -24.65
CA GLN A 325 6.52 20.51 -24.87
C GLN A 325 5.73 21.82 -25.04
N GLY A 326 4.42 21.81 -24.81
CA GLY A 326 3.58 23.01 -24.90
C GLY A 326 3.03 23.31 -26.30
N HIS A 327 3.06 22.36 -27.23
CA HIS A 327 2.53 22.53 -28.58
C HIS A 327 1.23 21.74 -28.76
N ALA A 328 0.11 22.44 -28.84
CA ALA A 328 -1.18 21.83 -29.16
C ALA A 328 -1.20 21.28 -30.60
N ILE A 329 -1.92 20.18 -30.81
CA ILE A 329 -2.16 19.58 -32.13
C ILE A 329 -3.45 20.17 -32.70
N MET A 330 -3.36 20.81 -33.87
CA MET A 330 -4.51 21.38 -34.57
C MET A 330 -5.22 20.33 -35.43
N ASP A 331 -6.53 20.48 -35.63
CA ASP A 331 -7.31 19.61 -36.50
C ASP A 331 -6.88 19.79 -37.98
N PRO A 332 -6.45 18.72 -38.67
CA PRO A 332 -6.14 18.77 -40.10
C PRO A 332 -7.30 19.26 -40.99
N ALA A 333 -8.55 19.04 -40.59
CA ALA A 333 -9.74 19.47 -41.31
C ALA A 333 -10.15 20.91 -40.96
N ASN A 334 -9.81 21.39 -39.76
CA ASN A 334 -10.10 22.75 -39.29
C ASN A 334 -8.89 23.34 -38.55
N PRO A 335 -7.98 24.04 -39.24
CA PRO A 335 -6.73 24.54 -38.63
C PRO A 335 -6.88 25.57 -37.50
N ASN A 336 -8.10 26.04 -37.23
CA ASN A 336 -8.40 26.97 -36.13
C ASN A 336 -8.94 26.26 -34.87
N GLU A 337 -9.04 24.94 -34.90
CA GLU A 337 -9.59 24.12 -33.82
C GLU A 337 -8.50 23.15 -33.31
N GLU A 338 -8.35 23.07 -31.99
CA GLU A 338 -7.40 22.16 -31.37
C GLU A 338 -7.98 20.75 -31.37
N LEU A 339 -7.27 19.81 -32.01
CA LEU A 339 -7.56 18.39 -31.93
C LEU A 339 -7.09 17.81 -30.59
N ILE A 340 -5.91 18.23 -30.12
CA ILE A 340 -5.34 17.84 -28.82
C ILE A 340 -4.68 19.07 -28.19
N GLY A 341 -5.14 19.45 -26.99
CA GLY A 341 -4.54 20.54 -26.24
C GLY A 341 -3.15 20.21 -25.66
N VAL A 342 -2.53 21.20 -25.03
CA VAL A 342 -1.26 21.03 -24.30
C VAL A 342 -1.46 20.13 -23.08
N MET A 343 -0.48 19.27 -22.80
CA MET A 343 -0.51 18.34 -21.68
C MET A 343 0.72 18.50 -20.77
N PRO A 344 0.58 18.45 -19.43
CA PRO A 344 -0.68 18.42 -18.68
C PRO A 344 -1.51 19.72 -18.84
N PRO A 345 -2.85 19.68 -18.72
CA PRO A 345 -3.70 20.84 -19.01
C PRO A 345 -3.49 22.04 -18.07
N LYS A 346 -3.05 21.78 -16.83
CA LYS A 346 -2.99 22.79 -15.75
C LYS A 346 -1.58 23.16 -15.33
N THR A 347 -0.55 22.51 -15.87
CA THR A 347 0.85 22.72 -15.46
C THR A 347 1.80 22.32 -16.57
N THR A 348 3.07 22.71 -16.45
CA THR A 348 4.13 22.31 -17.39
C THR A 348 5.07 21.31 -16.74
N LEU A 349 5.49 20.30 -17.50
CA LEU A 349 6.47 19.32 -17.01
C LEU A 349 7.85 19.97 -16.83
N LYS A 350 8.62 19.46 -15.88
CA LYS A 350 9.99 19.93 -15.67
C LYS A 350 10.89 19.55 -16.87
N PRO A 351 11.89 20.37 -17.23
CA PRO A 351 12.75 20.11 -18.40
C PRO A 351 13.44 18.74 -18.41
N ASN A 352 13.90 18.26 -17.25
CA ASN A 352 14.52 16.94 -17.09
C ASN A 352 13.55 15.77 -17.36
N VAL A 353 12.26 15.97 -17.06
CA VAL A 353 11.21 14.98 -17.34
C VAL A 353 10.94 14.92 -18.84
N ILE A 354 10.85 16.09 -19.49
CA ILE A 354 10.68 16.20 -20.95
C ILE A 354 11.88 15.56 -21.66
N ASP A 355 13.11 15.85 -21.23
CA ASP A 355 14.34 15.27 -21.79
C ASP A 355 14.34 13.74 -21.72
N ALA A 356 13.89 13.16 -20.60
CA ALA A 356 13.76 11.70 -20.47
C ALA A 356 12.82 11.10 -21.53
N PHE A 357 11.65 11.70 -21.76
CA PHE A 357 10.72 11.24 -22.80
C PHE A 357 11.28 11.42 -24.21
N VAL A 358 11.92 12.57 -24.49
CA VAL A 358 12.54 12.85 -25.78
C VAL A 358 13.59 11.80 -26.10
N ARG A 359 14.54 11.56 -25.18
CA ARG A 359 15.60 10.55 -25.38
C ARG A 359 15.04 9.15 -25.51
N TRP A 360 14.03 8.79 -24.71
CA TRP A 360 13.39 7.48 -24.77
C TRP A 360 12.75 7.22 -26.14
N ILE A 361 11.93 8.15 -26.62
CA ILE A 361 11.24 8.02 -27.91
C ILE A 361 12.23 8.01 -29.07
N LEU A 362 13.21 8.91 -29.06
CA LEU A 362 14.23 8.97 -30.10
C LEU A 362 15.15 7.74 -30.12
N SER A 363 15.32 7.06 -28.99
CA SER A 363 16.10 5.83 -28.88
C SER A 363 15.31 4.55 -29.21
N GLY A 364 14.07 4.69 -29.69
CA GLY A 364 13.24 3.54 -30.06
C GLY A 364 12.51 2.88 -28.89
N MET A 365 12.40 3.57 -27.76
CA MET A 365 11.58 3.21 -26.59
C MET A 365 11.97 1.87 -25.96
N PRO A 366 13.23 1.68 -25.53
CA PRO A 366 13.62 0.46 -24.83
C PRO A 366 12.77 0.27 -23.57
N ARG A 367 12.32 -0.96 -23.34
CA ARG A 367 11.51 -1.29 -22.18
C ARG A 367 12.38 -1.48 -20.95
N THR A 368 13.37 -2.37 -21.05
CA THR A 368 14.18 -2.78 -19.90
C THR A 368 15.48 -1.98 -19.80
N ALA A 369 16.13 -2.03 -18.63
CA ALA A 369 17.42 -1.39 -18.42
C ALA A 369 18.52 -1.96 -19.33
N GLU A 370 18.47 -3.25 -19.63
CA GLU A 370 19.43 -3.93 -20.51
C GLU A 370 19.30 -3.45 -21.96
N GLU A 371 18.07 -3.32 -22.45
CA GLU A 371 17.80 -2.79 -23.79
C GLU A 371 18.30 -1.36 -23.94
N ALA A 372 18.07 -0.53 -22.91
CA ALA A 372 18.54 0.84 -22.91
C ALA A 372 20.08 0.93 -22.80
N ALA A 373 20.70 0.10 -21.95
CA ALA A 373 22.16 0.06 -21.81
C ALA A 373 22.86 -0.36 -23.12
N ALA A 374 22.25 -1.24 -23.92
CA ALA A 374 22.77 -1.62 -25.23
C ALA A 374 22.80 -0.46 -26.25
N LEU A 375 21.97 0.57 -26.02
CA LEU A 375 21.86 1.77 -26.86
C LEU A 375 22.66 2.95 -26.33
N PHE A 376 23.35 2.80 -25.19
CA PHE A 376 24.18 3.84 -24.61
C PHE A 376 25.25 4.33 -25.58
N ILE A 377 25.33 5.65 -25.75
CA ILE A 377 26.37 6.29 -26.58
C ILE A 377 27.36 6.96 -25.63
N PRO A 378 28.61 6.48 -25.48
CA PRO A 378 29.57 7.13 -24.61
C PRO A 378 29.82 8.57 -25.09
N PRO A 379 29.92 9.54 -24.16
CA PRO A 379 30.20 10.92 -24.53
C PRO A 379 31.52 10.97 -25.32
N LEU A 380 31.49 11.66 -26.47
CA LEU A 380 32.69 11.93 -27.25
C LEU A 380 33.65 12.71 -26.34
N MET A 381 34.78 12.10 -25.98
CA MET A 381 35.86 12.83 -25.30
C MET A 381 36.36 13.91 -26.27
N GLU A 382 36.05 15.18 -25.98
CA GLU A 382 36.74 16.27 -26.66
C GLU A 382 38.24 16.14 -26.37
N PRO A 383 39.11 16.07 -27.39
CA PRO A 383 40.54 16.00 -27.14
C PRO A 383 40.96 17.27 -26.41
N THR A 384 41.56 17.09 -25.22
CA THR A 384 42.18 18.16 -24.46
C THR A 384 43.13 18.91 -25.39
N PRO A 385 43.00 20.24 -25.57
CA PRO A 385 43.91 20.96 -26.44
C PRO A 385 45.33 20.79 -25.92
N THR A 386 46.18 20.16 -26.73
CA THR A 386 47.61 20.08 -26.48
C THR A 386 48.13 21.50 -26.25
N PRO A 387 48.79 21.80 -25.12
CA PRO A 387 49.36 23.14 -24.92
C PRO A 387 50.37 23.40 -26.04
N ALA A 388 50.19 24.52 -26.74
CA ALA A 388 51.08 24.94 -27.82
C ALA A 388 52.51 25.17 -27.26
N PRO A 389 53.56 24.81 -28.03
CA PRO A 389 54.95 24.83 -27.58
C PRO A 389 55.51 26.24 -27.30
#